data_AF-A0A915PF96-F1
#
_entry.id   AF-A0A915PF96-F1
#
_cell.length_a   1.000
_cell.length_b   1.000
_cell.length_c   1.000
_cell.angle_alpha   90.00
_cell.angle_beta   90.00
_cell.angle_gamma   90.00
#
_symmetry.space_group_name_H-M   'P 1'
#
loop_
_entity.id
_entity.type
_entity.pdbx_description
1 polymer ?
#
loop_
_entity_poly.entity_id
_entity_poly.type
_entity_poly.pdbx_seq_one_letter_code
_entity_poly.pdbx_strand_id
1 'polypeptide(L)'
;MFEEDEEIEEAPFEEDEEISSEQWQEACWVVISAYFDEKGLVRQQLDSFDEFIQMNVQRIVEDSPPVELQSEVQHFSGDIENPIKFALKFDQIYLSKPTHWEKDGAPTPMMPNEARLLS
;
A
#
# COMPACT_ATOMS: atom_id res chain seq x y z
N MET A 1 -4.33 24.96 44.24
CA MET A 1 -3.92 25.55 42.96
C MET A 1 -5.14 25.38 42.09
N PHE A 2 -5.86 26.47 41.83
CA PHE A 2 -7.08 26.43 41.03
C PHE A 2 -6.64 26.31 39.57
N GLU A 3 -7.02 25.23 38.91
CA GLU A 3 -6.95 25.13 37.45
C GLU A 3 -8.20 25.87 36.95
N GLU A 4 -7.97 27.02 36.32
CA GLU A 4 -9.01 27.76 35.60
C GLU A 4 -9.41 26.90 34.39
N ASP A 5 -10.62 26.36 34.42
CA ASP A 5 -11.28 25.78 33.25
C ASP A 5 -11.41 26.87 32.18
N GLU A 6 -10.61 26.78 31.12
CA GLU A 6 -10.82 27.56 29.89
C GLU A 6 -12.16 27.15 29.30
N GLU A 7 -13.19 27.97 29.51
CA GLU A 7 -14.45 27.90 28.77
C GLU A 7 -14.12 28.04 27.27
N ILE A 8 -14.17 26.92 26.56
CA ILE A 8 -14.20 26.91 25.10
C ILE A 8 -15.52 27.55 24.72
N GLU A 9 -15.46 28.82 24.30
CA GLU A 9 -16.58 29.56 23.74
C GLU A 9 -17.02 28.83 22.45
N GLU A 10 -17.99 27.92 22.57
CA GLU A 10 -18.63 27.29 21.43
C GLU A 10 -19.26 28.42 20.59
N ALA A 11 -18.67 28.66 19.42
CA ALA A 11 -19.24 29.58 18.44
C ALA A 11 -20.70 29.19 18.21
N PRO A 12 -21.66 30.13 18.32
CA PRO A 12 -23.06 29.80 18.15
C PRO A 12 -23.24 29.16 16.76
N PHE A 13 -23.76 27.93 16.74
CA PHE A 13 -24.27 27.31 15.53
C PHE A 13 -25.39 28.21 15.02
N GLU A 14 -25.12 28.98 13.97
CA GLU A 14 -26.16 29.75 13.28
C GLU A 14 -27.19 28.75 12.74
N GLU A 15 -28.41 28.84 13.28
CA GLU A 15 -29.57 28.02 12.88
C GLU A 15 -29.86 28.21 11.38
N ASP A 16 -29.77 27.11 10.64
CA ASP A 16 -30.47 26.77 9.39
C ASP A 16 -31.03 27.96 8.57
N GLU A 17 -30.16 28.70 7.88
CA GLU A 17 -30.58 29.34 6.63
C GLU A 17 -30.74 28.24 5.57
N GLU A 18 -31.98 27.77 5.39
CA GLU A 18 -32.32 26.81 4.34
C GLU A 18 -31.87 27.36 2.98
N ILE A 19 -30.97 26.64 2.30
CA ILE A 19 -30.38 27.08 1.03
C ILE A 19 -31.50 27.32 0.01
N SER A 20 -31.65 28.57 -0.43
CA SER A 20 -32.68 28.91 -1.42
C SER A 20 -32.44 28.17 -2.75
N SER A 21 -33.49 27.99 -3.55
CA SER A 21 -33.38 27.33 -4.86
C SER A 21 -32.38 28.01 -5.80
N GLU A 22 -32.16 29.32 -5.63
CA GLU A 22 -31.19 30.11 -6.41
C GLU A 22 -29.74 29.84 -5.95
N GLN A 23 -29.52 29.66 -4.64
CA GLN A 23 -28.20 29.36 -4.05
C GLN A 23 -27.83 27.87 -4.14
N TRP A 24 -28.80 26.97 -4.37
CA TRP A 24 -28.58 25.53 -4.47
C TRP A 24 -27.57 25.15 -5.56
N GLN A 25 -27.57 25.86 -6.70
CA GLN A 25 -26.62 25.60 -7.78
C GLN A 25 -25.17 25.88 -7.35
N GLU A 26 -24.95 26.96 -6.60
CA GLU A 26 -23.62 27.32 -6.09
C GLU A 26 -23.19 26.37 -4.97
N ALA A 27 -24.10 26.04 -4.05
CA ALA A 27 -23.84 25.05 -3.00
C ALA A 27 -23.46 23.67 -3.56
N CYS A 28 -24.11 23.24 -4.65
CA CYS A 28 -23.74 22.01 -5.35
C CYS A 28 -22.29 22.03 -5.85
N TRP A 29 -21.81 23.16 -6.38
CA TRP A 29 -20.42 23.30 -6.81
C TRP A 29 -19.44 23.24 -5.64
N VAL A 30 -19.79 23.81 -4.48
CA VAL A 30 -18.97 23.71 -3.27
C VAL A 30 -18.77 22.25 -2.87
N VAL A 31 -19.85 21.45 -2.86
CA VAL A 31 -19.78 20.02 -2.54
C VAL A 31 -18.95 19.25 -3.57
N ILE A 32 -19.13 19.54 -4.87
CA ILE A 32 -18.36 18.90 -5.95
C ILE A 32 -16.87 19.23 -5.82
N SER A 33 -16.53 20.50 -5.56
CA SER A 33 -15.16 20.94 -5.36
C SER A 33 -14.53 20.24 -4.15
N ALA A 34 -15.24 20.21 -3.01
CA ALA A 34 -14.76 19.50 -1.82
C ALA A 34 -14.49 18.01 -2.09
N TYR A 35 -15.36 17.35 -2.87
CA TYR A 35 -15.16 15.95 -3.25
C TYR A 35 -13.87 15.76 -4.07
N PHE A 36 -13.61 16.62 -5.06
CA PHE A 36 -12.40 16.52 -5.89
C PHE A 36 -11.13 16.95 -5.16
N ASP A 37 -11.22 17.89 -4.21
CA ASP A 37 -10.09 18.26 -3.35
C ASP A 37 -9.67 17.10 -2.45
N GLU A 38 -10.63 16.33 -1.92
CA GLU A 38 -10.33 15.16 -1.08
C GLU A 38 -9.92 13.93 -1.90
N LYS A 39 -10.71 13.56 -2.92
CA LYS A 39 -10.51 12.30 -3.65
C LYS A 39 -9.53 12.45 -4.81
N GLY A 40 -9.48 13.61 -5.46
CA GLY A 40 -8.76 13.80 -6.72
C GLY A 40 -9.40 13.05 -7.90
N LEU A 41 -8.80 13.16 -9.08
CA LEU A 41 -9.36 12.63 -10.33
C LEU A 41 -8.93 11.18 -10.63
N VAL A 42 -7.83 10.71 -10.06
CA VAL A 42 -7.18 9.43 -10.44
C VAL A 42 -7.18 8.43 -9.28
N ARG A 43 -8.04 8.67 -8.27
CA ARG A 43 -8.07 7.92 -7.01
C ARG A 43 -8.20 6.41 -7.20
N GLN A 44 -9.06 5.97 -8.11
CA GLN A 44 -9.28 4.55 -8.40
C GLN A 44 -7.99 3.81 -8.75
N GLN A 45 -7.10 4.43 -9.53
CA GLN A 45 -5.85 3.79 -9.93
C GLN A 45 -4.90 3.66 -8.73
N LEU A 46 -4.78 4.73 -7.92
CA LEU A 46 -3.96 4.72 -6.71
C LEU A 46 -4.48 3.69 -5.71
N ASP A 47 -5.78 3.67 -5.43
CA ASP A 47 -6.37 2.73 -4.48
C ASP A 47 -6.20 1.28 -4.94
N SER A 48 -6.39 0.99 -6.24
CA SER A 48 -6.18 -0.37 -6.76
C SER A 48 -4.72 -0.82 -6.69
N PHE A 49 -3.77 0.10 -6.91
CA PHE A 49 -2.34 -0.18 -6.79
C PHE A 49 -1.95 -0.39 -5.33
N ASP A 50 -2.44 0.45 -4.42
CA ASP A 50 -2.21 0.35 -2.99
C ASP A 50 -2.77 -0.96 -2.44
N GLU A 51 -4.01 -1.33 -2.79
CA GLU A 51 -4.60 -2.62 -2.43
C GLU A 51 -3.76 -3.80 -2.96
N PHE A 52 -3.29 -3.69 -4.21
CA PHE A 52 -2.46 -4.72 -4.82
C PHE A 52 -1.17 -4.94 -4.03
N ILE A 53 -0.41 -3.88 -3.76
CA ILE A 53 0.88 -3.95 -3.07
C ILE A 53 0.73 -4.35 -1.61
N GLN A 54 -0.27 -3.79 -0.91
CA GLN A 54 -0.43 -3.99 0.53
C GLN A 54 -0.96 -5.39 0.85
N MET A 55 -1.95 -5.88 0.09
CA MET A 55 -2.68 -7.11 0.43
C MET A 55 -2.46 -8.23 -0.57
N ASN A 56 -2.63 -7.96 -1.87
CA ASN A 56 -2.68 -9.04 -2.87
C ASN A 56 -1.32 -9.72 -3.05
N VAL A 57 -0.21 -8.98 -3.06
CA VAL A 57 1.12 -9.60 -3.20
C VAL A 57 1.42 -10.52 -2.02
N GLN A 58 1.18 -10.08 -0.78
CA GLN A 58 1.40 -10.90 0.41
C GLN A 58 0.54 -12.16 0.40
N ARG A 59 -0.75 -12.04 0.03
CA ARG A 59 -1.66 -13.17 -0.10
C ARG A 59 -1.16 -14.19 -1.12
N ILE A 60 -0.65 -13.75 -2.27
CA ILE A 60 -0.08 -14.65 -3.28
C ILE A 60 1.11 -15.44 -2.71
N VAL A 61 1.97 -14.79 -1.91
CA VAL A 61 3.12 -15.47 -1.28
C VAL A 61 2.65 -16.51 -0.25
N GLU A 62 1.67 -16.18 0.58
CA GLU A 62 1.14 -17.09 1.61
C GLU A 62 0.37 -18.28 1.02
N ASP A 63 -0.37 -18.06 -0.06
CA ASP A 63 -1.13 -19.10 -0.77
C ASP A 63 -0.23 -20.05 -1.57
N SER A 64 1.03 -19.68 -1.80
CA SER A 64 1.99 -20.50 -2.53
C SER A 64 2.48 -21.69 -1.69
N PRO A 65 2.40 -22.94 -2.20
CA PRO A 65 2.87 -24.10 -1.45
C PRO A 65 4.39 -24.05 -1.27
N PRO A 66 4.92 -24.67 -0.18
CA PRO A 66 6.35 -24.81 -0.01
C PRO A 66 7.01 -25.55 -1.18
N VAL A 67 8.22 -25.11 -1.55
CA VAL A 67 9.05 -25.81 -2.52
C VAL A 67 9.72 -26.98 -1.82
N GLU A 68 9.37 -28.20 -2.21
CA GLU A 68 9.93 -29.43 -1.64
C GLU A 68 10.98 -30.04 -2.59
N LEU A 69 12.12 -30.44 -2.04
CA LEU A 69 13.21 -31.12 -2.74
C LEU A 69 13.55 -32.39 -1.99
N GLN A 70 13.58 -33.52 -2.70
CA GLN A 70 13.96 -34.82 -2.14
C GLN A 70 15.13 -35.38 -2.94
N SER A 71 16.19 -35.83 -2.26
CA SER A 71 17.30 -36.51 -2.92
C SER A 71 16.84 -37.83 -3.54
N GLU A 72 17.27 -38.10 -4.77
CA GLU A 72 17.09 -39.42 -5.37
C GLU A 72 17.88 -40.47 -4.57
N VAL A 73 17.29 -41.64 -4.37
CA VAL A 73 17.96 -42.76 -3.69
C VAL A 73 18.92 -43.41 -4.68
N GLN A 74 20.10 -42.81 -4.87
CA GLN A 74 21.16 -43.40 -5.69
C GLN A 74 22.12 -44.14 -4.76
N HIS A 75 22.07 -45.49 -4.81
CA HIS A 75 23.00 -46.52 -4.32
C HIS A 75 22.42 -47.60 -3.36
N PHE A 76 22.05 -48.73 -3.99
CA PHE A 76 22.28 -50.15 -3.66
C PHE A 76 22.47 -50.65 -2.20
N SER A 77 21.67 -51.69 -1.91
CA SER A 77 21.93 -52.86 -1.05
C SER A 77 22.10 -52.63 0.46
N GLY A 78 21.03 -52.82 1.21
CA GLY A 78 21.12 -53.39 2.56
C GLY A 78 20.39 -52.61 3.65
N ASP A 79 20.41 -51.27 3.59
CA ASP A 79 19.74 -50.44 4.58
C ASP A 79 18.88 -49.38 3.91
N ILE A 80 17.63 -49.28 4.37
CA ILE A 80 16.64 -48.30 3.91
C ILE A 80 17.06 -46.95 4.51
N GLU A 81 17.97 -46.23 3.85
CA GLU A 81 18.23 -44.84 4.21
C GLU A 81 17.05 -43.96 3.76
N ASN A 82 16.48 -43.22 4.71
CA ASN A 82 15.45 -42.24 4.39
C ASN A 82 16.07 -41.12 3.52
N PRO A 83 15.54 -40.84 2.33
CA PRO A 83 16.06 -39.79 1.46
C PRO A 83 15.96 -38.43 2.13
N ILE A 84 16.99 -37.60 1.97
CA ILE A 84 17.05 -36.26 2.52
C ILE A 84 15.97 -35.40 1.86
N LYS A 85 15.18 -34.69 2.68
CA LYS A 85 14.13 -33.78 2.24
C LYS A 85 14.42 -32.35 2.70
N PHE A 86 14.26 -31.40 1.79
CA PHE A 86 14.27 -29.96 2.07
C PHE A 86 12.91 -29.38 1.74
N ALA A 87 12.44 -28.43 2.53
CA ALA A 87 11.24 -27.65 2.25
C ALA A 87 11.56 -26.16 2.44
N LEU A 88 11.22 -25.35 1.44
CA LEU A 88 11.40 -23.91 1.46
C LEU A 88 10.02 -23.24 1.40
N LYS A 89 9.72 -22.42 2.40
CA LYS A 89 8.49 -21.64 2.47
C LYS A 89 8.83 -20.15 2.44
N PHE A 90 8.10 -19.40 1.63
CA PHE A 90 8.15 -17.94 1.61
C PHE A 90 7.15 -17.36 2.60
N ASP A 91 7.49 -16.23 3.19
CA ASP A 91 6.72 -15.59 4.27
C ASP A 91 6.64 -14.07 3.99
N GLN A 92 6.49 -13.26 5.03
CA GLN A 92 6.39 -11.80 4.95
C GLN A 92 7.30 -11.13 3.91
N ILE A 93 6.68 -10.42 2.96
CA ILE A 93 7.38 -9.59 1.97
C ILE A 93 7.76 -8.22 2.55
N TYR A 94 8.82 -7.66 2.00
CA TYR A 94 9.26 -6.29 2.29
C TYR A 94 9.47 -5.55 0.96
N LEU A 95 8.97 -4.31 0.91
CA LEU A 95 9.09 -3.45 -0.25
C LEU A 95 9.82 -2.16 0.14
N SER A 96 10.85 -1.80 -0.61
CA SER A 96 11.59 -0.54 -0.44
C SER A 96 11.14 0.51 -1.47
N LYS A 97 11.56 1.75 -1.25
CA LYS A 97 11.35 2.83 -2.21
C LYS A 97 12.11 2.55 -3.52
N PRO A 98 11.63 3.05 -4.67
CA PRO A 98 12.34 2.93 -5.94
C PRO A 98 13.80 3.37 -5.84
N THR A 99 14.72 2.46 -6.17
CA THR A 99 16.16 2.63 -6.01
C THR A 99 16.86 2.27 -7.32
N HIS A 100 17.76 3.13 -7.78
CA HIS A 100 18.66 2.90 -8.91
C HIS A 100 20.02 2.42 -8.39
N TRP A 101 20.66 1.50 -9.12
CA TRP A 101 22.01 1.03 -8.81
C TRP A 101 22.96 1.50 -9.91
N GLU A 102 23.93 2.34 -9.55
CA GLU A 102 24.92 2.86 -10.49
C GLU A 102 26.02 1.83 -10.79
N LYS A 103 26.90 2.15 -11.75
CA LYS A 103 27.96 1.24 -12.22
C LYS A 103 28.99 0.91 -11.14
N ASP A 104 29.12 1.78 -10.14
CA ASP A 104 29.96 1.59 -8.96
C ASP A 104 29.26 0.78 -7.85
N GLY A 105 28.00 0.39 -8.06
CA GLY A 105 27.18 -0.35 -7.11
C GLY A 105 26.57 0.53 -6.02
N ALA A 106 26.64 1.85 -6.11
CA ALA A 106 25.99 2.73 -5.14
C ALA A 106 24.46 2.81 -5.38
N PRO A 107 23.64 2.69 -4.32
CA PRO A 107 22.19 2.85 -4.44
C PRO A 107 21.80 4.33 -4.35
N THR A 108 21.01 4.81 -5.31
CA THR A 108 20.47 6.18 -5.33
C THR A 108 18.94 6.15 -5.43
N PRO A 109 18.21 7.02 -4.70
CA PRO A 109 16.76 7.15 -4.88
C PRO A 109 16.43 7.53 -6.32
N MET A 110 15.54 6.80 -6.97
CA MET A 110 15.19 7.04 -8.37
C MET A 110 14.07 8.08 -8.48
N MET A 111 14.30 9.17 -9.22
CA MET A 111 13.25 10.13 -9.51
C MET A 111 12.42 9.70 -10.73
N PRO A 112 11.09 9.93 -10.75
CA PRO A 112 10.24 9.54 -11.88
C PRO A 112 10.67 10.15 -13.23
N ASN A 113 11.24 11.36 -13.21
CA ASN A 113 11.71 12.00 -14.44
C ASN A 113 13.00 11.36 -14.99
N GLU A 114 13.90 10.95 -14.10
CA GLU A 114 15.14 10.25 -14.47
C GLU A 114 14.80 8.89 -15.09
N ALA A 115 13.88 8.15 -14.47
CA ALA A 115 13.42 6.86 -14.98
C ALA A 115 12.86 6.95 -16.41
N ARG A 116 12.21 8.09 -16.77
CA ARG A 116 11.69 8.31 -18.13
C ARG A 116 12.75 8.68 -19.16
N LEU A 117 13.87 9.27 -18.76
CA LEU A 117 14.92 9.75 -19.66
C LEU A 117 16.05 8.73 -19.87
N LEU A 118 16.21 7.80 -18.94
CA LEU A 118 17.26 6.78 -18.95
C LEU A 118 16.84 5.48 -19.68
N SER A 119 15.65 5.46 -20.31
CA SER A 119 15.11 4.31 -21.05
C SER A 119 15.79 4.07 -22.40
#